data_AF-A0A919ZL25-F1
#
_entry.id   AF-A0A919ZL25-F1
#
_cell.length_a   1.000
_cell.length_b   1.000
_cell.length_c   1.000
_cell.angle_alpha   90.00
_cell.angle_beta   90.00
_cell.angle_gamma   90.00
#
_symmetry.space_group_name_H-M   'P 1'
#
loop_
_entity.id
_entity.type
_entity.pdbx_description
1 polymer ?
#
loop_
_entity_poly.entity_id
_entity_poly.type
_entity_poly.pdbx_seq_one_letter_code
_entity_poly.pdbx_strand_id
1 'polypeptide(L)'
;MNNVKWILAKSELSRADVLKVEEALGISFPSDYVECVLLRNGGQPVPDTFDFKDRKEAVFNSLIDLNVREKRNVLEVHNNLKNRLPGNVFPFADDPFGNYLCFDYREGNNPSIVFWDHEQLVDGRANVLFVCNSFSDLLDKLYS
;
A
#
# COMPACT_ATOMS: atom_id res chain seq x y z
N MET A 1 14.94 -10.55 6.23
CA MET A 1 13.50 -10.86 6.38
C MET A 1 13.19 -10.84 7.86
N ASN A 2 12.77 -9.67 8.35
CA ASN A 2 12.18 -9.57 9.67
C ASN A 2 10.96 -10.51 9.77
N ASN A 3 10.78 -11.14 10.93
CA ASN A 3 9.62 -12.01 11.23
C ASN A 3 8.37 -11.15 11.44
N VAL A 4 7.87 -10.49 10.40
CA VAL A 4 6.62 -9.73 10.45
C VAL A 4 5.48 -10.71 10.64
N LYS A 5 4.78 -10.59 11.76
CA LYS A 5 3.53 -11.30 12.02
C LYS A 5 2.40 -10.51 11.40
N TRP A 6 1.38 -11.20 10.94
CA TRP A 6 0.20 -10.59 10.33
C TRP A 6 -1.02 -10.98 11.15
N ILE A 7 -1.69 -10.02 11.74
CA ILE A 7 -2.92 -10.22 12.52
C ILE A 7 -4.13 -9.77 11.72
N LEU A 8 -5.31 -10.28 12.07
CA LEU A 8 -6.60 -9.95 11.43
C LEU A 8 -6.66 -10.20 9.91
N ALA A 9 -5.66 -10.90 9.35
CA ALA A 9 -5.64 -11.27 7.95
C ALA A 9 -6.83 -12.15 7.60
N LYS A 10 -7.45 -11.86 6.46
CA LYS A 10 -8.49 -12.69 5.88
C LYS A 10 -7.84 -13.76 5.02
N SER A 11 -8.28 -15.00 5.18
CA SER A 11 -7.86 -16.11 4.33
C SER A 11 -8.73 -16.20 3.08
N GLU A 12 -8.08 -16.53 1.96
CA GLU A 12 -8.61 -16.76 0.61
C GLU A 12 -8.71 -15.53 -0.31
N LEU A 13 -7.55 -15.01 -0.69
CA LEU A 13 -7.38 -14.26 -1.94
C LEU A 13 -6.70 -15.18 -2.97
N SER A 14 -7.32 -15.35 -4.15
CA SER A 14 -6.72 -16.16 -5.21
C SER A 14 -5.86 -15.32 -6.15
N ARG A 15 -4.96 -15.96 -6.92
CA ARG A 15 -4.21 -15.26 -7.97
C ARG A 15 -5.14 -14.66 -9.04
N ALA A 16 -6.28 -15.29 -9.30
CA ALA A 16 -7.29 -14.75 -10.20
C ALA A 16 -7.93 -13.46 -9.65
N ASP A 17 -8.02 -13.28 -8.33
CA ASP A 17 -8.54 -12.05 -7.74
C ASP A 17 -7.52 -10.91 -7.83
N VAL A 18 -6.24 -11.21 -7.60
CA VAL A 18 -5.14 -10.25 -7.83
C VAL A 18 -5.12 -9.79 -9.29
N LEU A 19 -5.20 -10.72 -10.25
CA LEU A 19 -5.22 -10.40 -11.68
C LEU A 19 -6.38 -9.47 -12.07
N LYS A 20 -7.58 -9.68 -11.51
CA LYS A 20 -8.72 -8.78 -11.76
C LYS A 20 -8.44 -7.34 -11.30
N VAL A 21 -7.77 -7.18 -10.16
CA VAL A 21 -7.37 -5.87 -9.65
C VAL A 21 -6.30 -5.25 -10.55
N GLU A 22 -5.28 -6.02 -10.92
CA GLU A 22 -4.22 -5.61 -11.85
C GLU A 22 -4.79 -5.11 -13.18
N GLU A 23 -5.71 -5.88 -13.78
CA GLU A 23 -6.42 -5.51 -15.01
C GLU A 23 -7.27 -4.24 -14.84
N ALA A 24 -7.99 -4.12 -13.73
CA ALA A 24 -8.84 -2.96 -13.46
C ALA A 24 -8.04 -1.67 -13.22
N LEU A 25 -6.84 -1.77 -12.63
CA LEU A 25 -5.94 -0.66 -12.39
C LEU A 25 -4.98 -0.38 -13.55
N GLY A 26 -4.81 -1.34 -14.47
CA GLY A 26 -3.86 -1.25 -15.58
C GLY A 26 -2.39 -1.34 -15.14
N ILE A 27 -2.10 -2.09 -14.07
CA ILE A 27 -0.76 -2.26 -13.51
C ILE A 27 -0.45 -3.74 -13.26
N SER A 28 0.81 -4.05 -12.96
CA SER A 28 1.21 -5.34 -12.39
C SER A 28 1.86 -5.11 -11.04
N PHE A 29 1.30 -5.69 -9.98
CA PHE A 29 1.86 -5.55 -8.64
C PHE A 29 3.22 -6.24 -8.52
N PRO A 30 4.12 -5.72 -7.67
CA PRO A 30 5.38 -6.39 -7.36
C PRO A 30 5.15 -7.81 -6.83
N SER A 31 5.99 -8.76 -7.23
CA SER A 31 5.83 -10.17 -6.86
C SER A 31 5.89 -10.40 -5.35
N ASP A 32 6.75 -9.66 -4.64
CA ASP A 32 6.90 -9.74 -3.19
C ASP A 32 5.62 -9.28 -2.44
N TYR A 33 4.95 -8.26 -2.96
CA TYR A 33 3.62 -7.86 -2.49
C TYR A 33 2.57 -8.93 -2.78
N VAL A 34 2.53 -9.46 -4.00
CA VAL A 34 1.56 -10.50 -4.41
C VAL A 34 1.69 -11.75 -3.53
N GLU A 35 2.92 -12.22 -3.27
CA GLU A 35 3.18 -13.36 -2.38
C GLU A 35 2.65 -13.12 -0.97
N CYS A 36 2.77 -11.89 -0.46
CA CYS A 36 2.25 -11.52 0.85
C CYS A 36 0.71 -11.51 0.89
N VAL A 37 0.06 -10.76 0.00
CA VAL A 37 -1.40 -10.57 0.03
C VAL A 37 -2.18 -11.85 -0.24
N LEU A 38 -1.64 -12.80 -1.03
CA LEU A 38 -2.28 -14.11 -1.22
C LEU A 38 -2.48 -14.87 0.11
N LEU A 39 -1.60 -14.63 1.09
CA LEU A 39 -1.65 -15.28 2.39
C LEU A 39 -2.19 -14.38 3.51
N ARG A 40 -2.13 -13.05 3.32
CA ARG A 40 -2.27 -12.04 4.38
C ARG A 40 -3.21 -10.88 4.01
N ASN A 41 -4.05 -11.04 2.99
CA ASN A 41 -4.97 -10.01 2.52
C ASN A 41 -5.75 -9.35 3.68
N GLY A 42 -5.85 -8.01 3.67
CA GLY A 42 -6.50 -7.25 4.74
C GLY A 42 -5.76 -7.25 6.08
N GLY A 43 -4.59 -7.90 6.18
CA GLY A 43 -3.87 -8.09 7.43
C GLY A 43 -3.13 -6.86 7.91
N GLN A 44 -2.86 -6.84 9.21
CA GLN A 44 -2.08 -5.81 9.89
C GLN A 44 -0.71 -6.37 10.26
N PRO A 45 0.39 -5.73 9.87
CA PRO A 45 1.73 -6.20 10.23
C PRO A 45 2.02 -5.91 11.72
N VAL A 46 2.84 -6.75 12.34
CA VAL A 46 3.41 -6.56 13.68
C VAL A 46 4.88 -7.02 13.62
N PRO A 47 5.86 -6.11 13.81
CA PRO A 47 5.75 -4.67 14.04
C PRO A 47 5.03 -3.89 12.92
N ASP A 48 4.51 -2.71 13.21
CA ASP A 48 3.75 -1.85 12.27
C ASP A 48 4.37 -0.46 12.03
N THR A 49 5.37 -0.07 12.82
CA THR A 49 5.88 1.30 12.83
C THR A 49 7.12 1.41 11.94
N PHE A 50 7.28 2.50 11.21
CA PHE A 50 8.46 2.73 10.38
C PHE A 50 8.83 4.22 10.30
N ASP A 51 10.07 4.46 9.90
CA ASP A 51 10.61 5.79 9.65
C ASP A 51 10.91 5.99 8.16
N PHE A 52 10.74 7.23 7.69
CA PHE A 52 11.23 7.64 6.38
C PHE A 52 11.51 9.14 6.34
N LYS A 53 12.63 9.53 5.70
CA LYS A 53 13.11 10.92 5.67
C LYS A 53 13.03 11.56 7.08
N ASP A 54 12.28 12.65 7.20
CA ASP A 54 12.08 13.42 8.43
C ASP A 54 10.82 13.02 9.21
N ARG A 55 10.05 12.03 8.73
CA ARG A 55 8.89 11.49 9.44
C ARG A 55 9.30 10.28 10.28
N LYS A 56 9.00 10.38 11.56
CA LYS A 56 9.20 9.32 12.56
C LYS A 56 7.86 8.71 12.93
N GLU A 57 7.91 7.45 13.31
CA GLU A 57 6.77 6.72 13.89
C GLU A 57 5.53 6.71 12.95
N ALA A 58 5.76 6.59 11.63
CA ALA A 58 4.67 6.34 10.71
C ALA A 58 4.15 4.92 10.88
N VAL A 59 2.85 4.72 10.66
CA VAL A 59 2.17 3.45 10.96
C VAL A 59 1.71 2.79 9.67
N PHE A 60 2.08 1.53 9.47
CA PHE A 60 1.48 0.64 8.48
C PHE A 60 0.35 -0.12 9.18
N ASN A 61 -0.86 0.45 9.16
CA ASN A 61 -2.00 -0.11 9.89
C ASN A 61 -2.50 -1.40 9.27
N SER A 62 -2.96 -1.37 8.01
CA SER A 62 -3.48 -2.57 7.36
C SER A 62 -3.27 -2.57 5.87
N LEU A 63 -3.11 -3.76 5.30
CA LEU A 63 -3.25 -3.97 3.86
C LEU A 63 -4.68 -3.63 3.45
N ILE A 64 -4.85 -2.87 2.37
CA ILE A 64 -6.17 -2.68 1.77
C ILE A 64 -6.60 -4.00 1.13
N ASP A 65 -7.87 -4.37 1.34
CA ASP A 65 -8.43 -5.62 0.85
C ASP A 65 -8.45 -5.66 -0.69
N LEU A 66 -7.82 -6.68 -1.28
CA LEU A 66 -7.85 -6.89 -2.74
C LEU A 66 -9.10 -7.65 -3.22
N ASN A 67 -9.92 -8.19 -2.31
CA ASN A 67 -11.16 -8.85 -2.68
C ASN A 67 -12.20 -7.79 -3.06
N VAL A 68 -12.46 -7.66 -4.35
CA VAL A 68 -13.40 -6.67 -4.93
C VAL A 68 -14.87 -6.84 -4.48
N ARG A 69 -15.19 -7.93 -3.78
CA ARG A 69 -16.52 -8.15 -3.16
C ARG A 69 -16.64 -7.50 -1.78
N GLU A 70 -15.53 -7.20 -1.13
CA GLU A 70 -15.49 -6.58 0.19
C GLU A 70 -15.71 -5.07 0.08
N LYS A 71 -16.31 -4.48 1.11
CA LYS A 71 -16.41 -3.03 1.23
C LYS A 71 -15.02 -2.43 1.48
N ARG A 72 -14.78 -1.23 0.97
CA ARG A 72 -13.48 -0.54 1.06
C ARG A 72 -12.32 -1.37 0.49
N ASN A 73 -12.60 -2.17 -0.54
CA ASN A 73 -11.54 -2.82 -1.30
C ASN A 73 -10.67 -1.80 -2.05
N VAL A 74 -9.53 -2.27 -2.57
CA VAL A 74 -8.52 -1.43 -3.22
C VAL A 74 -9.07 -0.60 -4.39
N LEU A 75 -10.04 -1.12 -5.16
CA LEU A 75 -10.62 -0.39 -6.28
C LEU A 75 -11.51 0.76 -5.79
N GLU A 76 -12.31 0.53 -4.74
CA GLU A 76 -13.10 1.57 -4.10
C GLU A 76 -12.21 2.65 -3.48
N VAL A 77 -11.16 2.25 -2.75
CA VAL A 77 -10.21 3.18 -2.13
C VAL A 77 -9.49 4.00 -3.19
N HIS A 78 -8.94 3.35 -4.22
CA HIS A 78 -8.31 4.04 -5.35
C HIS A 78 -9.28 5.02 -6.03
N ASN A 79 -10.53 4.60 -6.30
CA ASN A 79 -11.51 5.48 -6.94
C ASN A 79 -11.87 6.71 -6.08
N ASN A 80 -11.90 6.57 -4.76
CA ASN A 80 -12.11 7.68 -3.83
C ASN A 80 -10.92 8.65 -3.79
N LEU A 81 -9.71 8.14 -4.01
CA LEU A 81 -8.46 8.92 -3.95
C LEU A 81 -7.97 9.42 -5.32
N LYS A 82 -8.51 8.93 -6.45
CA LYS A 82 -7.98 9.17 -7.81
C LYS A 82 -7.83 10.65 -8.21
N ASN A 83 -8.66 11.53 -7.66
CA ASN A 83 -8.61 12.97 -7.94
C ASN A 83 -7.64 13.72 -7.01
N ARG A 84 -7.15 13.05 -5.97
CA ARG A 84 -6.22 13.59 -4.97
C ARG A 84 -4.82 13.04 -5.20
N LEU A 85 -4.68 11.78 -5.57
CA LEU A 85 -3.38 11.17 -5.86
C LEU A 85 -2.81 11.64 -7.20
N PRO A 86 -1.47 11.71 -7.34
CA PRO A 86 -0.85 11.79 -8.65
C PRO A 86 -1.26 10.60 -9.54
N GLY A 87 -1.28 10.80 -10.85
CA GLY A 87 -1.47 9.69 -11.80
C GLY A 87 -0.39 8.61 -11.63
N ASN A 88 -0.76 7.35 -11.84
CA ASN A 88 0.10 6.17 -11.65
C ASN A 88 0.59 5.95 -10.22
N VAL A 89 -0.14 6.43 -9.22
CA VAL A 89 0.10 6.15 -7.79
C VAL A 89 -1.09 5.40 -7.23
N PHE A 90 -0.86 4.21 -6.67
CA PHE A 90 -1.93 3.28 -6.27
C PHE A 90 -1.79 2.90 -4.79
N PRO A 91 -2.80 3.15 -3.96
CA PRO A 91 -2.76 2.82 -2.54
C PRO A 91 -2.81 1.29 -2.34
N PHE A 92 -2.03 0.78 -1.39
CA PHE A 92 -2.06 -0.65 -1.01
C PHE A 92 -2.20 -0.88 0.49
N ALA A 93 -1.97 0.15 1.32
CA ALA A 93 -2.14 0.09 2.76
C ALA A 93 -2.56 1.46 3.31
N ASP A 94 -3.26 1.46 4.43
CA ASP A 94 -3.68 2.66 5.16
C ASP A 94 -2.86 2.88 6.43
N ASP A 95 -2.92 4.10 6.96
CA ASP A 95 -2.57 4.41 8.35
C ASP A 95 -3.83 4.80 9.15
N PRO A 96 -3.75 4.86 10.50
CA PRO A 96 -4.90 5.21 11.34
C PRO A 96 -5.38 6.66 11.19
N PHE A 97 -4.60 7.52 10.52
CA PHE A 97 -4.83 8.95 10.40
C PHE A 97 -5.35 9.36 9.01
N GLY A 98 -5.72 8.39 8.16
CA GLY A 98 -6.27 8.67 6.83
C GLY A 98 -5.23 8.90 5.73
N ASN A 99 -3.95 8.62 6.02
CA ASN A 99 -2.87 8.58 5.04
C ASN A 99 -2.75 7.17 4.43
N TYR A 100 -1.98 7.07 3.35
CA TYR A 100 -1.84 5.82 2.62
C TYR A 100 -0.40 5.55 2.21
N LEU A 101 -0.01 4.28 2.28
CA LEU A 101 1.15 3.77 1.56
C LEU A 101 0.72 3.36 0.16
N CYS A 102 1.49 3.80 -0.83
CA CYS A 102 1.17 3.64 -2.24
C CYS A 102 2.36 3.08 -3.01
N PHE A 103 2.06 2.32 -4.07
CA PHE A 103 3.00 2.03 -5.14
C PHE A 103 3.06 3.22 -6.10
N ASP A 104 4.26 3.68 -6.42
CA ASP A 104 4.49 4.78 -7.35
C ASP A 104 5.13 4.27 -8.65
N TYR A 105 4.33 4.22 -9.72
CA TYR A 105 4.73 3.78 -11.06
C TYR A 105 5.07 4.94 -12.00
N ARG A 106 5.19 6.18 -11.50
CA ARG A 106 5.45 7.35 -12.37
C ARG A 106 6.75 7.25 -13.15
N GLU A 107 7.75 6.55 -12.60
CA GLU A 107 9.07 6.37 -13.20
C GLU A 107 9.24 5.01 -13.92
N GLY A 108 8.21 4.14 -13.95
CA GLY A 108 8.25 2.87 -14.67
C GLY A 108 7.53 1.71 -13.95
N ASN A 109 7.80 0.50 -14.44
CA ASN A 109 7.09 -0.72 -14.03
C ASN A 109 7.59 -1.35 -12.72
N ASN A 110 8.70 -0.84 -12.16
CA ASN A 110 9.22 -1.26 -10.87
C ASN A 110 8.90 -0.15 -9.86
N PRO A 111 7.74 -0.20 -9.19
CA PRO A 111 7.27 0.91 -8.39
C PRO A 111 8.07 1.04 -7.10
N SER A 112 8.32 2.28 -6.69
CA SER A 112 8.78 2.57 -5.34
C SER A 112 7.59 2.62 -4.36
N ILE A 113 7.87 2.58 -3.07
CA ILE A 113 6.88 2.82 -2.02
C ILE A 113 6.93 4.30 -1.63
N VAL A 114 5.78 4.95 -1.70
CA VAL A 114 5.59 6.33 -1.27
C VAL A 114 4.50 6.42 -0.20
N PHE A 115 4.61 7.42 0.65
CA PHE A 115 3.61 7.78 1.63
C PHE A 115 2.84 8.99 1.11
N TRP A 116 1.53 8.83 0.95
CA TRP A 116 0.62 9.93 0.63
C TRP A 116 0.02 10.48 1.93
N ASP A 117 0.37 11.73 2.23
CA ASP A 117 -0.19 12.47 3.35
C ASP A 117 -1.42 13.25 2.90
N HIS A 118 -2.56 13.00 3.54
CA HIS A 118 -3.84 13.59 3.12
C HIS A 118 -3.95 15.09 3.43
N GLU A 119 -3.13 15.61 4.35
CA GLU A 119 -3.11 17.02 4.76
C GLU A 119 -2.11 17.85 3.94
N GLN A 120 -1.08 17.21 3.37
CA GLN A 120 -0.02 17.93 2.66
C GLN A 120 -0.30 18.12 1.17
N LEU A 121 -0.34 19.39 0.78
CA LEU A 121 -0.33 19.84 -0.61
C LEU A 121 0.97 20.59 -0.91
N VAL A 122 1.63 20.26 -2.02
CA VAL A 122 2.74 21.03 -2.59
C VAL A 122 2.24 21.66 -3.89
N ASP A 123 2.30 22.99 -3.98
CA ASP A 123 1.77 23.77 -5.12
C ASP A 123 0.32 23.42 -5.50
N GLY A 124 -0.51 23.14 -4.49
CA GLY A 124 -1.91 22.75 -4.66
C GLY A 124 -2.13 21.32 -5.16
N ARG A 125 -1.08 20.48 -5.19
CA ARG A 125 -1.15 19.06 -5.58
C ARG A 125 -0.74 18.15 -4.42
N ALA A 126 -1.23 16.93 -4.40
CA ALA A 126 -0.84 15.97 -3.38
C ALA A 126 0.67 15.74 -3.34
N ASN A 127 1.22 15.80 -2.13
CA ASN A 127 2.57 15.39 -1.87
C ASN A 127 2.62 13.88 -1.64
N VAL A 128 3.49 13.19 -2.37
CA VAL A 128 3.83 11.79 -2.09
C VAL A 128 5.31 11.72 -1.74
N LEU A 129 5.59 11.15 -0.57
CA LEU A 129 6.91 11.15 0.04
C LEU A 129 7.54 9.78 -0.12
N PHE A 130 8.71 9.70 -0.77
CA PHE A 130 9.45 8.44 -0.89
C PHE A 130 9.73 7.79 0.47
N VAL A 131 9.46 6.48 0.57
CA VAL A 131 9.69 5.62 1.74
C VAL A 131 10.84 4.65 1.48
N CYS A 132 10.71 3.80 0.45
CA CYS A 132 11.70 2.78 0.09
C CYS A 132 11.45 2.23 -1.33
N ASN A 133 12.30 1.31 -1.80
CA ASN A 133 12.29 0.86 -3.21
C ASN A 133 11.40 -0.37 -3.46
N SER A 134 11.00 -1.12 -2.43
CA SER A 134 10.20 -2.33 -2.59
C SER A 134 9.29 -2.57 -1.39
N PHE A 135 8.31 -3.45 -1.55
CA PHE A 135 7.46 -3.87 -0.45
C PHE A 135 8.27 -4.64 0.61
N SER A 136 9.21 -5.48 0.19
CA SER A 136 10.13 -6.18 1.10
C SER A 136 11.00 -5.21 1.92
N ASP A 137 11.53 -4.15 1.30
CA ASP A 137 12.29 -3.11 2.00
C ASP A 137 11.43 -2.40 3.06
N LEU A 138 10.14 -2.18 2.77
CA LEU A 138 9.20 -1.62 3.73
C LEU A 138 9.04 -2.56 4.94
N LEU A 139 8.85 -3.86 4.71
CA LEU A 139 8.72 -4.84 5.80
C LEU A 139 9.99 -4.92 6.66
N ASP A 140 11.18 -4.83 6.05
CA ASP A 140 12.44 -4.82 6.79
C ASP A 140 12.68 -3.51 7.57
N LYS A 141 11.93 -2.44 7.27
CA LYS A 141 11.94 -1.18 8.03
C LYS A 141 11.03 -1.18 9.26
N LEU A 142 10.09 -2.12 9.36
CA LEU A 142 9.13 -2.15 10.46
C LEU A 142 9.81 -2.41 11.80
N TYR A 143 9.46 -1.62 12.80
CA TYR A 143 9.88 -1.70 14.19
C TYR A 143 8.69 -1.46 15.14
N SER A 144 8.92 -1.65 16.44
CA SER A 144 7.99 -1.57 17.59
C SER A 144 7.45 -2.91 18.10
#